data_AF-A0A4Q7Z3V1-F1
#
_entry.id   AF-A0A4Q7Z3V1-F1
#
_cell.length_a   1.000
_cell.length_b   1.000
_cell.length_c   1.000
_cell.angle_alpha   90.00
_cell.angle_beta   90.00
_cell.angle_gamma   90.00
#
_symmetry.space_group_name_H-M   'P 1'
#
loop_
_entity.id
_entity.type
_entity.pdbx_description
1 polymer ?
#
loop_
_entity_poly.entity_id
_entity_poly.type
_entity_poly.pdbx_seq_one_letter_code
_entity_poly.pdbx_strand_id
1 'polypeptide(L)'
;MFNDIGPLELVTLIVLAVLVFGPDKLPKFIQDVTRTLRKIREFSDNAKNDIRSELGPEFKDFEFEDLNPKAFLRKQLDNDELGLKDIRSTFDLKREMAELTDSVNGRDTASALPAPTSSDPASSAASGGRVDMTKRPEAPKDDRPPFDADAT
;
A
#
# COMPACT_ATOMS: atom_id res chain seq x y z
N MET A 1 8.35 -12.98 9.41
CA MET A 1 7.90 -12.21 8.25
C MET A 1 8.81 -11.03 7.97
N PHE A 2 8.89 -9.97 8.81
CA PHE A 2 9.90 -8.90 8.59
C PHE A 2 11.31 -9.29 9.05
N ASN A 3 11.42 -10.28 9.92
CA ASN A 3 12.71 -10.76 10.44
C ASN A 3 13.48 -11.64 9.43
N ASP A 4 12.81 -12.03 8.34
CA ASP A 4 13.40 -12.78 7.23
C ASP A 4 14.05 -11.84 6.21
N ILE A 5 13.94 -10.51 6.42
CA ILE A 5 14.46 -9.52 5.48
C ILE A 5 15.97 -9.42 5.62
N GLY A 6 16.69 -9.85 4.58
CA GLY A 6 18.14 -9.87 4.58
C GLY A 6 18.74 -8.47 4.45
N PRO A 7 20.02 -8.27 4.84
CA PRO A 7 20.73 -7.03 4.57
C PRO A 7 20.70 -6.63 3.08
N LEU A 8 20.72 -7.61 2.18
CA LEU A 8 20.65 -7.39 0.74
C LEU A 8 19.27 -6.88 0.30
N GLU A 9 18.19 -7.45 0.82
CA GLU A 9 16.82 -7.02 0.52
C GLU A 9 16.53 -5.61 1.04
N LEU A 10 17.08 -5.25 2.21
CA LEU A 10 17.01 -3.88 2.74
C LEU A 10 17.68 -2.89 1.79
N VAL A 11 18.86 -3.22 1.26
CA VAL A 11 19.55 -2.38 0.26
C VAL A 11 18.70 -2.26 -1.00
N THR A 12 18.10 -3.36 -1.48
CA THR A 12 17.20 -3.33 -2.65
C THR A 12 16.00 -2.41 -2.43
N LEU A 13 15.38 -2.43 -1.24
CA LEU A 13 14.28 -1.52 -0.89
C LEU A 13 14.71 -0.06 -0.83
N ILE A 14 15.90 0.22 -0.30
CA ILE A 14 16.45 1.58 -0.27
C ILE A 14 16.69 2.08 -1.70
N VAL A 15 17.29 1.25 -2.56
CA VAL A 15 17.52 1.60 -3.98
C VAL A 15 16.19 1.83 -4.69
N LEU A 16 15.20 0.96 -4.48
CA LEU A 16 13.85 1.12 -5.05
C LEU A 16 13.20 2.42 -4.58
N ALA A 17 13.27 2.73 -3.29
CA ALA A 17 12.72 3.96 -2.74
C ALA A 17 13.41 5.20 -3.33
N VAL A 18 14.74 5.16 -3.48
CA VAL A 18 15.50 6.23 -4.13
C VAL A 18 15.14 6.35 -5.61
N LEU A 19 14.86 5.26 -6.33
CA LEU A 19 14.44 5.29 -7.73
C LEU A 19 13.04 5.92 -7.88
N VAL A 20 12.09 5.53 -7.03
CA VAL A 20 10.69 5.98 -7.09
C VAL A 20 10.56 7.44 -6.67
N PHE A 21 11.16 7.82 -5.54
CA PHE A 21 11.02 9.16 -4.97
C PHE A 21 12.12 10.12 -5.44
N GLY A 22 13.30 9.60 -5.78
CA GLY A 22 14.51 10.38 -6.04
C GLY A 22 15.38 10.57 -4.77
N PRO A 23 16.72 10.57 -4.91
CA PRO A 23 17.64 10.69 -3.77
C PRO A 23 17.51 12.02 -3.02
N ASP A 24 17.07 13.08 -3.70
CA ASP A 24 16.93 14.42 -3.12
C ASP A 24 15.60 14.64 -2.38
N LYS A 25 14.56 13.85 -2.72
CA LYS A 25 13.20 14.03 -2.19
C LYS A 25 12.94 13.12 -0.99
N LEU A 26 13.49 11.91 -1.01
CA LEU A 26 13.34 10.94 0.08
C LEU A 26 13.74 11.50 1.46
N PRO A 27 14.92 12.13 1.64
CA PRO A 27 15.27 12.70 2.95
C PRO A 27 14.37 13.87 3.35
N LYS A 28 13.91 14.68 2.40
CA LYS A 28 12.94 15.76 2.66
C LYS A 28 11.60 15.19 3.13
N PHE A 29 11.11 14.13 2.48
CA PHE A 29 9.88 13.46 2.85
C PHE A 29 9.94 12.86 4.26
N ILE A 30 11.05 12.19 4.61
CA ILE A 30 11.26 11.68 5.98
C ILE A 30 11.25 12.83 7.00
N GLN A 31 11.88 13.96 6.69
CA GLN A 31 11.88 15.13 7.56
C GLN A 31 10.46 15.70 7.76
N ASP A 32 9.66 15.77 6.69
CA ASP A 32 8.29 16.26 6.74
C ASP A 32 7.38 15.34 7.57
N VAL A 33 7.49 14.03 7.35
CA VAL A 33 6.74 13.02 8.13
C VAL A 33 7.14 13.06 9.60
N THR A 34 8.44 13.10 9.91
CA THR A 34 8.91 13.14 11.31
C THR A 34 8.52 14.43 12.02
N ARG A 35 8.59 15.57 11.32
CA ARG A 35 8.14 16.87 11.86
C ARG A 35 6.62 16.88 12.09
N THR A 36 5.86 16.29 11.18
CA THR A 36 4.40 16.15 11.34
C THR A 36 4.07 15.26 12.54
N LEU A 37 4.76 14.12 12.69
CA LEU A 37 4.56 13.21 13.81
C LEU A 37 4.88 13.87 15.16
N ARG A 38 5.91 14.72 15.23
CA ARG A 38 6.23 15.51 16.42
C ARG A 38 5.12 16.50 16.76
N LYS A 39 4.62 17.24 15.77
CA LYS A 39 3.51 18.18 15.96
C LYS A 39 2.24 17.49 16.44
N ILE A 40 1.91 16.32 15.89
CA ILE A 40 0.78 15.52 16.33
C ILE A 40 0.93 15.14 17.81
N ARG A 41 2.11 14.66 18.21
CA ARG A 41 2.41 14.33 19.60
C ARG A 41 2.27 15.53 20.53
N GLU A 42 2.87 16.66 20.17
CA GLU A 42 2.79 17.90 20.94
C GLU A 42 1.35 18.41 21.08
N PHE A 43 0.55 18.33 20.00
CA PHE A 43 -0.86 18.69 20.02
C PHE A 43 -1.68 17.78 20.95
N SER A 44 -1.44 16.46 20.91
CA SER A 44 -2.08 15.50 21.82
C SER A 44 -1.69 15.75 23.27
N ASP A 45 -0.42 16.03 23.55
CA ASP A 45 0.07 16.32 24.90
C ASP A 45 -0.51 17.64 25.45
N ASN A 46 -0.62 18.68 24.63
CA ASN A 46 -1.23 19.96 25.01
C ASN A 46 -2.75 19.83 25.24
N ALA A 47 -3.49 19.21 24.32
CA ALA A 47 -4.92 18.99 24.48
C ALA A 47 -5.24 18.17 25.75
N LYS A 48 -4.38 17.20 26.11
CA LYS A 48 -4.49 16.45 27.36
C LYS A 48 -4.30 17.34 28.59
N ASN A 49 -3.35 18.28 28.54
CA ASN A 49 -3.14 19.23 29.64
C ASN A 49 -4.31 20.19 29.79
N ASP A 50 -4.84 20.72 28.68
CA ASP A 50 -5.96 21.66 28.67
C ASP A 50 -7.23 21.02 29.24
N ILE A 51 -7.58 19.80 28.78
CA ILE A 51 -8.70 19.00 29.30
C ILE A 51 -8.55 18.72 30.80
N ARG A 52 -7.32 18.39 31.25
CA ARG A 52 -7.04 18.14 32.67
C ARG A 52 -7.15 19.41 33.52
N SER A 53 -6.81 20.57 32.98
CA SER A 53 -6.88 21.84 33.71
C SER A 53 -8.29 22.41 33.81
N GLU A 54 -9.14 22.20 32.80
CA GLU A 54 -10.47 22.83 32.75
C GLU A 54 -11.60 21.97 33.33
N LEU A 55 -11.48 20.63 33.30
CA LEU A 55 -12.58 19.74 33.70
C LEU A 55 -12.39 19.06 35.08
N GLY A 56 -11.30 19.36 35.79
CA GLY A 56 -11.06 18.85 37.14
C GLY A 56 -10.73 17.35 37.21
N PRO A 57 -10.50 16.81 38.43
CA PRO A 57 -9.98 15.46 38.64
C PRO A 57 -10.88 14.32 38.15
N GLU A 58 -12.13 14.58 37.76
CA GLU A 58 -13.07 13.56 37.26
C GLU A 58 -12.76 13.07 35.84
N PHE A 59 -11.89 13.77 35.08
CA PHE A 59 -11.37 13.31 33.78
C PHE A 59 -9.93 12.77 33.87
N LYS A 60 -9.38 12.59 35.08
CA LYS A 60 -8.12 11.84 35.24
C LYS A 60 -8.22 10.43 34.68
N ASP A 61 -9.43 9.85 34.74
CA ASP A 61 -9.75 8.48 34.34
C ASP A 61 -10.17 8.35 32.87
N PHE A 62 -10.26 9.45 32.10
CA PHE A 62 -10.13 9.39 30.64
C PHE A 62 -8.64 9.21 30.30
N GLU A 63 -8.11 8.10 30.80
CA GLU A 63 -6.79 7.59 30.56
C GLU A 63 -6.74 7.03 29.16
N PHE A 64 -6.37 7.90 28.24
CA PHE A 64 -5.67 7.50 27.03
C PHE A 64 -4.24 6.97 27.34
N GLU A 65 -4.07 6.13 28.38
CA GLU A 65 -2.95 5.18 28.42
C GLU A 65 -2.98 4.24 27.19
N ASP A 66 -4.15 4.17 26.52
CA ASP A 66 -4.40 3.48 25.25
C ASP A 66 -4.19 4.33 23.97
N LEU A 67 -3.73 5.60 24.02
CA LEU A 67 -3.41 6.35 22.79
C LEU A 67 -1.92 6.46 22.47
N ASN A 68 -1.04 5.88 23.27
CA ASN A 68 0.32 5.65 22.79
C ASN A 68 0.21 4.58 21.70
N PRO A 69 0.43 4.88 20.40
CA PRO A 69 0.21 3.89 19.36
C PRO A 69 1.09 2.66 19.59
N LYS A 70 2.26 2.79 20.23
CA LYS A 70 3.07 1.64 20.67
C LYS A 70 2.47 0.85 21.83
N ALA A 71 1.85 1.50 22.81
CA ALA A 71 1.22 0.82 23.93
C ALA A 71 -0.10 0.18 23.49
N PHE A 72 -0.92 0.88 22.69
CA PHE A 72 -2.12 0.36 22.03
C PHE A 72 -1.78 -0.80 21.13
N LEU A 73 -0.79 -0.67 20.23
CA LEU A 73 -0.37 -1.78 19.36
C LEU A 73 0.20 -2.94 20.15
N ARG A 74 0.94 -2.70 21.24
CA ARG A 74 1.42 -3.76 22.14
C ARG A 74 0.26 -4.45 22.84
N LYS A 75 -0.72 -3.69 23.33
CA LYS A 75 -1.93 -4.22 23.97
C LYS A 75 -2.86 -4.91 22.97
N GLN A 76 -2.93 -4.48 21.72
CA GLN A 76 -3.64 -5.14 20.61
C GLN A 76 -2.89 -6.37 20.07
N LEU A 77 -1.56 -6.40 20.19
CA LEU A 77 -0.74 -7.55 19.84
C LEU A 77 -0.77 -8.61 20.95
N ASP A 78 -0.89 -8.18 22.21
CA ASP A 78 -1.01 -9.04 23.38
C ASP A 78 -2.48 -9.49 23.62
N ASN A 79 -3.48 -8.74 23.13
CA ASN A 79 -4.88 -9.18 23.10
C ASN A 79 -5.16 -9.97 21.81
N ASP A 80 -5.12 -11.29 21.93
CA ASP A 80 -5.39 -12.30 20.88
C ASP A 80 -6.78 -12.23 20.22
N GLU A 81 -7.63 -11.27 20.58
CA GLU A 81 -9.07 -11.25 20.25
C GLU A 81 -9.41 -10.58 18.91
N LEU A 82 -8.54 -9.72 18.38
CA LEU A 82 -8.83 -8.96 17.15
C LEU A 82 -8.03 -9.47 15.95
N GLY A 83 -8.39 -10.64 15.43
CA GLY A 83 -8.21 -11.02 14.01
C GLY A 83 -6.80 -10.99 13.41
N LEU A 84 -5.75 -10.72 14.18
CA LEU A 84 -4.37 -10.70 13.66
C LEU A 84 -3.86 -12.11 13.35
N LYS A 85 -4.46 -13.16 13.93
CA LYS A 85 -4.29 -14.55 13.46
C LYS A 85 -4.92 -14.76 12.08
N ASP A 86 -6.04 -14.11 11.78
CA ASP A 86 -6.66 -14.15 10.45
C ASP A 86 -5.86 -13.35 9.43
N ILE A 87 -5.28 -12.22 9.82
CA ILE A 87 -4.36 -11.48 8.93
C ILE A 87 -3.09 -12.30 8.69
N ARG A 88 -2.53 -12.95 9.73
CA ARG A 88 -1.37 -13.85 9.59
C ARG A 88 -1.69 -15.10 8.75
N SER A 89 -2.88 -15.68 8.87
CA SER A 89 -3.32 -16.80 8.00
C SER A 89 -3.59 -16.35 6.57
N THR A 90 -4.04 -15.10 6.37
CA THR A 90 -4.16 -14.50 5.03
C THR A 90 -2.79 -14.34 4.35
N PHE A 91 -1.73 -14.09 5.13
CA PHE A 91 -0.35 -14.11 4.61
C PHE A 91 0.17 -15.52 4.29
N ASP A 92 -0.38 -16.57 4.91
CA ASP A 92 -0.05 -17.98 4.63
C ASP A 92 -0.68 -18.45 3.30
N LEU A 93 -1.87 -17.96 2.94
CA LEU A 93 -2.48 -18.20 1.62
C LEU A 93 -1.61 -17.68 0.46
N LYS A 94 -0.82 -16.63 0.68
CA LYS A 94 0.11 -16.11 -0.33
C LYS A 94 1.26 -17.10 -0.62
N ARG A 95 1.59 -17.95 0.36
CA ARG A 95 2.59 -19.01 0.23
C ARG A 95 2.02 -20.20 -0.54
N GLU A 96 0.78 -20.60 -0.24
CA GLU A 96 0.07 -21.63 -1.02
C GLU A 96 -0.17 -21.18 -2.48
N MET A 97 -0.51 -19.91 -2.71
CA MET A 97 -0.63 -19.35 -4.06
C MET A 97 0.71 -19.32 -4.82
N ALA A 98 1.83 -19.10 -4.12
CA ALA A 98 3.16 -19.18 -4.72
C ALA A 98 3.54 -20.61 -5.11
N GLU A 99 3.20 -21.59 -4.27
CA GLU A 99 3.42 -23.02 -4.56
C GLU A 99 2.53 -23.52 -5.71
N LEU A 100 1.26 -23.10 -5.75
CA LEU A 100 0.35 -23.37 -6.86
C LEU A 100 0.83 -22.72 -8.17
N THR A 101 1.39 -21.52 -8.11
CA THR A 101 1.97 -20.82 -9.27
C THR A 101 3.23 -21.53 -9.76
N ASP A 102 4.08 -22.01 -8.85
CA ASP A 102 5.29 -22.76 -9.20
C ASP A 102 4.94 -24.14 -9.81
N SER A 103 3.90 -24.79 -9.27
CA SER A 103 3.36 -26.05 -9.81
C SER A 103 2.80 -25.91 -11.23
N VAL A 104 2.20 -24.77 -11.54
CA VAL A 104 1.70 -24.44 -12.88
C VAL A 104 2.84 -24.08 -13.82
N ASN A 105 3.84 -23.33 -13.35
CA ASN A 105 5.03 -23.00 -14.13
C ASN A 105 5.95 -24.21 -14.37
N GLY A 106 5.88 -25.25 -13.53
CA GLY A 106 6.68 -26.48 -13.63
C GLY A 106 6.20 -27.48 -14.68
N ARG A 107 5.05 -27.27 -15.33
CA ARG A 107 4.53 -28.19 -16.35
C ARG A 107 5.19 -28.03 -17.74
N ASP A 108 6.08 -27.05 -17.91
CA ASP A 108 6.75 -26.79 -19.19
C ASP A 108 8.19 -27.35 -19.30
N THR A 109 8.77 -27.96 -18.25
CA THR A 109 10.15 -28.49 -18.30
C THR A 109 10.25 -30.01 -18.51
N ALA A 110 9.13 -30.71 -18.70
CA ALA A 110 9.09 -32.14 -19.00
C ALA A 110 8.54 -32.42 -20.41
N SER A 111 9.02 -31.71 -21.43
CA SER A 111 8.89 -32.14 -22.83
C SER A 111 9.94 -31.49 -23.72
N ALA A 112 11.14 -32.07 -23.72
CA ALA A 112 12.18 -31.84 -24.73
C ALA A 112 13.16 -33.03 -24.66
N LEU A 113 13.30 -33.95 -25.62
CA LEU A 113 13.14 -34.00 -27.09
C LEU A 113 13.08 -35.52 -27.53
N PRO A 114 12.92 -35.93 -28.83
CA PRO A 114 13.06 -35.16 -30.08
C PRO A 114 11.91 -35.27 -31.13
N ALA A 115 11.96 -34.28 -32.05
CA ALA A 115 11.27 -34.01 -33.34
C ALA A 115 10.80 -35.21 -34.21
N PRO A 116 9.93 -35.06 -35.26
CA PRO A 116 9.82 -33.89 -36.17
C PRO A 116 8.41 -33.56 -36.71
N THR A 117 8.24 -32.35 -37.27
CA THR A 117 7.72 -32.12 -38.64
C THR A 117 7.19 -30.70 -38.81
N SER A 118 7.64 -30.10 -39.91
CA SER A 118 7.09 -28.93 -40.59
C SER A 118 5.57 -28.91 -40.63
N SER A 119 4.97 -27.72 -40.45
CA SER A 119 4.02 -27.08 -41.38
C SER A 119 3.37 -25.85 -40.72
N ASP A 120 3.74 -24.65 -41.15
CA ASP A 120 2.75 -23.59 -41.31
C ASP A 120 1.85 -23.98 -42.49
N PRO A 121 0.52 -23.81 -42.38
CA PRO A 121 -0.02 -22.68 -43.10
C PRO A 121 -1.13 -21.92 -42.36
N ALA A 122 -1.04 -20.60 -42.55
CA ALA A 122 -2.08 -19.59 -42.64
C ALA A 122 -3.58 -20.01 -42.57
N SER A 123 -4.31 -19.15 -41.85
CA SER A 123 -5.69 -18.72 -42.09
C SER A 123 -6.84 -19.64 -41.65
N SER A 124 -7.57 -19.20 -40.63
CA SER A 124 -9.04 -19.26 -40.62
C SER A 124 -9.62 -18.17 -39.75
N ALA A 125 -10.41 -17.31 -40.40
CA ALA A 125 -11.20 -16.26 -39.80
C ALA A 125 -12.22 -16.82 -38.81
N ALA A 126 -12.28 -16.23 -37.62
CA ALA A 126 -13.46 -16.29 -36.77
C ALA A 126 -13.73 -14.88 -36.24
N SER A 127 -14.80 -14.31 -36.79
CA SER A 127 -15.46 -13.10 -36.33
C SER A 127 -15.76 -13.20 -34.83
N GLY A 128 -15.06 -12.37 -34.04
CA GLY A 128 -15.32 -12.14 -32.64
C GLY A 128 -14.72 -10.79 -32.30
N GLY A 129 -15.60 -9.79 -32.14
CA GLY A 129 -15.26 -8.36 -32.07
C GLY A 129 -14.12 -8.07 -31.09
N ARG A 130 -12.99 -7.61 -31.63
CA ARG A 130 -11.96 -6.96 -30.82
C ARG A 130 -12.50 -5.58 -30.48
N VAL A 131 -12.88 -5.37 -29.22
CA VAL A 131 -13.28 -4.06 -28.73
C VAL A 131 -12.04 -3.16 -28.77
N ASP A 132 -12.10 -2.13 -29.61
CA ASP A 132 -11.07 -1.11 -29.69
C ASP A 132 -11.14 -0.22 -28.44
N MET A 133 -10.10 -0.30 -27.60
CA MET A 133 -9.99 0.44 -26.33
C MET A 133 -9.21 1.76 -26.49
N THR A 134 -9.02 2.25 -27.72
CA THR A 134 -8.39 3.54 -27.92
C THR A 134 -9.36 4.67 -27.57
N LYS A 135 -8.99 5.47 -26.56
CA LYS A 135 -9.73 6.66 -26.15
C LYS A 135 -9.66 7.69 -27.28
N ARG A 136 -10.77 7.90 -28.01
CA ARG A 136 -10.90 8.96 -29.01
C ARG A 136 -10.58 10.31 -28.34
N PRO A 137 -9.64 11.12 -28.85
CA PRO A 137 -9.34 12.40 -28.24
C PRO A 137 -10.54 13.35 -28.46
N GLU A 138 -11.27 13.65 -27.38
CA GLU A 138 -12.31 14.66 -27.38
C GLU A 138 -11.63 16.04 -27.31
N ALA A 139 -11.99 16.95 -28.22
CA ALA A 139 -11.47 18.32 -28.23
C ALA A 139 -11.85 19.03 -26.91
N PRO A 140 -10.98 19.88 -26.35
CA PRO A 140 -11.24 20.54 -25.07
C PRO A 140 -12.47 21.44 -25.22
N LYS A 141 -13.55 21.11 -24.50
CA LYS A 141 -14.67 22.01 -24.29
C LYS A 141 -14.23 23.00 -23.21
N ASP A 142 -14.12 24.27 -23.60
CA ASP A 142 -13.86 25.38 -22.68
C ASP A 142 -15.07 25.59 -21.76
N ASP A 143 -15.21 24.77 -20.72
CA ASP A 143 -16.16 25.00 -19.61
C ASP A 143 -15.57 26.05 -18.67
N ARG A 144 -15.56 27.30 -19.13
CA ARG A 144 -15.41 28.44 -18.23
C ARG A 144 -16.80 28.80 -17.70
N PRO A 145 -17.04 28.77 -16.38
CA PRO A 145 -18.31 29.25 -15.85
C PRO A 145 -18.53 30.70 -16.27
N PRO A 146 -19.79 31.09 -16.56
CA PRO A 146 -20.10 32.44 -16.98
C PRO A 146 -19.66 33.43 -15.90
N PHE A 147 -19.15 34.58 -16.35
CA PHE A 147 -18.64 35.63 -15.47
C PHE A 147 -19.79 36.17 -14.59
N ASP A 148 -19.64 36.04 -13.28
CA ASP A 148 -20.61 36.55 -12.29
C ASP A 148 -20.30 38.01 -11.97
N ALA A 149 -21.17 38.91 -12.44
CA ALA A 149 -21.00 40.35 -12.31
C ALA A 149 -21.43 40.89 -10.94
N ASP A 150 -22.02 40.07 -10.07
CA ASP A 150 -22.50 40.48 -8.73
C ASP A 150 -21.49 40.19 -7.61
N ALA A 151 -20.31 39.65 -7.92
CA ALA A 151 -19.23 39.44 -6.95
C ALA A 151 -18.34 40.69 -6.79
N THR A 152 -18.85 41.73 -6.12
CA THR A 152 -18.06 42.88 -5.61
C THR A 152 -18.35 43.15 -4.15
#